data_AF-A0A1V2YH03-F1
#
_entry.id   AF-A0A1V2YH03-F1
#
_cell.length_a   1.000
_cell.length_b   1.000
_cell.length_c   1.000
_cell.angle_alpha   90.00
_cell.angle_beta   90.00
_cell.angle_gamma   90.00
#
_symmetry.space_group_name_H-M   'P 1'
#
loop_
_entity.id
_entity.type
_entity.pdbx_description
1 polymer ?
#
loop_
_entity_poly.entity_id
_entity_poly.type
_entity_poly.pdbx_seq_one_letter_code
_entity_poly.pdbx_strand_id
1 'polypeptide(L)'
;MPRGNSYQYDAYAYDEYLQEQPKPKQQLEQAVEPKMSPAVKTMALCCLTIFISAFLYVNLTTYYLARQNYMNNLTTENQELKSIINETKANIALNLDLNTIEQKAIEDLDMRQPLPHQIIYIEINSESYIKYGK
;
A
#
# COMPACT_ATOMS: atom_id res chain seq x y z
N MET A 1 -2.62 -110.53 -19.59
CA MET A 1 -1.27 -110.62 -18.98
C MET A 1 -0.24 -110.44 -20.10
N PRO A 2 0.97 -109.88 -19.88
CA PRO A 2 1.38 -108.82 -18.96
C PRO A 2 2.43 -107.84 -19.59
N ARG A 3 2.93 -106.91 -18.75
CA ARG A 3 4.24 -106.22 -18.77
C ARG A 3 4.46 -105.02 -19.70
N GLY A 4 4.52 -103.85 -19.07
CA GLY A 4 5.20 -102.68 -19.59
C GLY A 4 6.71 -102.88 -19.61
N ASN A 5 7.36 -102.14 -20.50
CA ASN A 5 8.79 -101.90 -20.49
C ASN A 5 9.03 -100.40 -20.36
N SER A 6 9.75 -100.07 -19.29
CA SER A 6 10.51 -98.86 -19.04
C SER A 6 11.62 -98.69 -20.07
N TYR A 7 11.84 -97.48 -20.57
CA TYR A 7 13.17 -97.06 -21.04
C TYR A 7 13.51 -95.68 -20.51
N GLN A 8 14.68 -95.64 -19.89
CA GLN A 8 15.30 -94.55 -19.18
C GLN A 8 16.36 -93.92 -20.08
N TYR A 9 16.31 -92.59 -20.14
CA TYR A 9 17.20 -91.58 -20.70
C TYR A 9 18.60 -91.97 -21.21
N ASP A 10 18.91 -91.46 -22.41
CA ASP A 10 20.26 -91.02 -22.77
C ASP A 10 20.33 -89.49 -22.78
N ALA A 11 21.41 -88.99 -22.18
CA ALA A 11 21.62 -87.62 -21.77
C ALA A 11 22.66 -86.94 -22.67
N TYR A 12 22.25 -86.25 -23.72
CA TYR A 12 23.07 -85.23 -24.37
C TYR A 12 22.24 -84.24 -25.19
N ALA A 13 22.57 -82.95 -25.02
CA ALA A 13 22.10 -81.77 -25.74
C ALA A 13 20.75 -81.14 -25.32
N TYR A 14 20.63 -80.67 -24.08
CA TYR A 14 19.72 -79.57 -23.73
C TYR A 14 20.40 -78.51 -22.84
N ASP A 15 21.71 -78.31 -23.01
CA ASP A 15 22.41 -77.10 -22.59
C ASP A 15 22.04 -75.92 -23.53
N GLU A 16 20.76 -75.65 -23.75
CA GLU A 16 20.39 -74.51 -24.61
C GLU A 16 18.98 -73.94 -24.40
N TYR A 17 18.31 -74.20 -23.27
CA TYR A 17 16.98 -73.59 -23.03
C TYR A 17 16.75 -73.20 -21.58
N LEU A 18 17.76 -72.63 -20.91
CA LEU A 18 17.53 -71.58 -19.91
C LEU A 18 17.36 -70.24 -20.63
N GLN A 19 16.47 -70.20 -21.61
CA GLN A 19 16.15 -69.00 -22.34
C GLN A 19 15.23 -68.16 -21.45
N GLU A 20 15.87 -67.24 -20.73
CA GLU A 20 15.22 -66.15 -20.02
C GLU A 20 14.12 -65.56 -20.90
N GLN A 21 12.87 -65.68 -20.46
CA GLN A 21 11.75 -64.95 -21.01
C GLN A 21 12.18 -63.48 -21.16
N PRO A 22 12.19 -62.89 -22.37
CA PRO A 22 12.51 -61.48 -22.49
C PRO A 22 11.44 -60.71 -21.70
N LYS A 23 11.85 -60.13 -20.56
CA LYS A 23 11.04 -59.16 -19.81
C LYS A 23 10.46 -58.18 -20.83
N PRO A 24 9.14 -57.92 -20.82
CA PRO A 24 8.60 -56.87 -21.66
C PRO A 24 9.37 -55.60 -21.34
N LYS A 25 10.10 -55.07 -22.33
CA LYS A 25 10.68 -53.73 -22.24
C LYS A 25 9.50 -52.84 -21.93
N GLN A 26 9.40 -52.34 -20.69
CA GLN A 26 8.60 -51.17 -20.40
C GLN A 26 9.14 -50.11 -21.34
N GLN A 27 8.44 -49.91 -22.45
CA GLN A 27 8.58 -48.70 -23.23
C GLN A 27 8.37 -47.61 -22.19
N LEU A 28 9.42 -46.81 -21.93
CA LEU A 28 9.22 -45.52 -21.31
C LEU A 28 8.13 -44.88 -22.15
N GLU A 29 6.93 -44.81 -21.58
CA GLU A 29 5.81 -44.10 -22.15
C GLU A 29 6.34 -42.68 -22.32
N GLN A 30 6.82 -42.36 -23.52
CA GLN A 30 7.21 -41.01 -23.86
C GLN A 30 5.96 -40.20 -23.59
N ALA A 31 5.99 -39.39 -22.54
CA ALA A 31 4.92 -38.48 -22.21
C ALA A 31 4.65 -37.69 -23.49
N VAL A 32 3.56 -38.04 -24.19
CA VAL A 32 3.13 -37.31 -25.35
C VAL A 32 2.73 -35.96 -24.78
N GLU A 33 3.59 -34.96 -24.95
CA GLU A 33 3.27 -33.62 -24.52
C GLU A 33 1.90 -33.28 -25.13
N PRO A 34 0.91 -32.89 -24.32
CA PRO A 34 -0.40 -32.58 -24.85
C PRO A 34 -0.21 -31.42 -25.83
N LYS A 35 -0.37 -31.70 -27.12
CA LYS A 35 -0.33 -30.68 -28.18
C LYS A 35 -1.57 -29.79 -27.99
N MET A 36 -1.44 -28.80 -27.11
CA MET A 36 -2.46 -27.77 -26.92
C MET A 36 -2.76 -27.12 -28.25
N SER A 37 -4.04 -27.13 -28.65
CA SER A 37 -4.49 -26.49 -29.87
C SER A 37 -4.16 -24.99 -29.82
N PRO A 38 -3.86 -24.35 -30.96
CA PRO A 38 -3.51 -22.92 -30.98
C PRO A 38 -4.61 -22.04 -30.37
N ALA A 39 -5.88 -22.46 -30.46
CA ALA A 39 -7.01 -21.79 -29.83
C ALA A 39 -6.98 -21.82 -28.29
N VAL A 40 -6.52 -22.92 -27.69
CA VAL A 40 -6.37 -23.00 -26.23
C VAL A 40 -5.20 -22.12 -25.75
N LYS A 41 -4.13 -22.03 -26.54
CA LYS A 41 -3.00 -21.14 -26.25
C LYS A 41 -3.41 -19.66 -26.31
N THR A 42 -4.18 -19.24 -27.32
CA THR A 42 -4.65 -17.85 -27.42
C THR A 42 -5.64 -17.49 -26.32
N MET A 43 -6.55 -18.41 -25.95
CA MET A 43 -7.46 -18.22 -24.81
C MET A 43 -6.69 -18.09 -23.49
N ALA A 44 -5.71 -18.96 -23.24
CA ALA A 44 -4.88 -18.89 -22.04
C ALA A 44 -4.09 -17.57 -21.96
N LEU A 45 -3.58 -17.08 -23.10
CA LEU A 45 -2.87 -15.81 -23.18
C LEU A 45 -3.81 -14.63 -22.89
N CYS A 46 -5.04 -14.66 -23.40
CA CYS A 46 -6.07 -13.65 -23.13
C CYS A 46 -6.49 -13.63 -21.65
N CYS A 47 -6.67 -14.80 -21.02
CA CYS A 47 -6.94 -14.88 -19.59
C CYS A 47 -5.78 -14.33 -18.76
N LEU A 48 -4.54 -14.60 -19.15
CA LEU A 48 -3.34 -14.05 -18.50
C LEU A 48 -3.27 -12.53 -18.61
N THR A 49 -3.54 -11.95 -19.79
CA THR A 49 -3.50 -10.50 -19.95
C THR A 49 -4.60 -9.81 -19.14
N ILE A 50 -5.80 -10.38 -19.08
CA ILE A 50 -6.89 -9.86 -18.22
C ILE A 50 -6.49 -9.95 -16.74
N PHE A 51 -5.91 -11.07 -16.31
CA PHE A 51 -5.47 -11.24 -14.93
C PHE A 51 -4.36 -10.25 -14.54
N ILE A 52 -3.35 -10.09 -15.40
CA ILE A 52 -2.25 -9.15 -15.17
C ILE A 52 -2.76 -7.71 -15.17
N SER A 53 -3.63 -7.34 -16.11
CA SER A 53 -4.19 -5.99 -16.15
C SER A 53 -5.06 -5.67 -14.93
N ALA A 54 -5.88 -6.61 -14.47
CA ALA A 54 -6.64 -6.46 -13.23
C ALA A 54 -5.72 -6.31 -12.00
N PHE A 55 -4.67 -7.13 -11.91
CA PHE A 55 -3.69 -7.03 -10.82
C PHE A 55 -2.95 -5.69 -10.81
N LEU A 56 -2.50 -5.23 -11.98
CA LEU A 56 -1.86 -3.92 -12.12
C LEU A 56 -2.82 -2.79 -11.75
N TYR A 57 -4.08 -2.85 -12.22
CA TYR A 57 -5.09 -1.84 -11.92
C TYR A 57 -5.32 -1.72 -10.41
N VAL A 58 -5.53 -2.83 -9.70
CA VAL A 58 -5.75 -2.82 -8.25
C VAL A 58 -4.54 -2.23 -7.51
N ASN A 59 -3.32 -2.61 -7.86
CA ASN A 59 -2.10 -2.07 -7.23
C ASN A 59 -1.93 -0.57 -7.50
N LEU A 60 -2.26 -0.12 -8.70
CA LEU A 60 -2.20 1.30 -9.05
C LEU A 60 -3.23 2.07 -8.21
N THR A 61 -4.48 1.59 -8.16
CA THR A 61 -5.57 2.22 -7.43
C THR A 61 -5.27 2.31 -5.94
N THR A 62 -4.70 1.27 -5.31
CA THR A 62 -4.33 1.31 -3.89
C THR A 62 -3.22 2.34 -3.62
N TYR A 63 -2.21 2.42 -4.50
CA TYR A 63 -1.15 3.43 -4.40
C TYR A 63 -1.71 4.86 -4.51
N TYR A 64 -2.58 5.11 -5.50
CA TYR A 64 -3.21 6.42 -5.68
C TYR A 64 -4.16 6.76 -4.53
N LEU A 65 -4.93 5.80 -4.02
CA LEU A 65 -5.86 6.02 -2.91
C LEU A 65 -5.12 6.38 -1.61
N ALA A 66 -4.03 5.67 -1.30
CA ALA A 66 -3.19 5.98 -0.13
C ALA A 66 -2.61 7.39 -0.23
N ARG A 67 -2.13 7.78 -1.42
CA ARG A 67 -1.58 9.11 -1.66
C ARG A 67 -2.64 10.20 -1.63
N GLN A 68 -3.85 9.93 -2.14
CA GLN A 68 -4.98 10.84 -2.07
C GLN A 68 -5.42 11.09 -0.62
N ASN A 69 -5.49 10.04 0.20
CA ASN A 69 -5.83 10.17 1.62
C ASN A 69 -4.80 11.03 2.37
N TYR A 70 -3.51 10.83 2.08
CA TYR A 70 -2.46 11.68 2.66
C TYR A 70 -2.60 13.15 2.26
N MET A 71 -2.89 13.44 0.99
CA MET A 71 -3.09 14.82 0.52
C MET A 71 -4.36 15.46 1.13
N ASN A 72 -5.41 14.67 1.31
CA ASN A 72 -6.63 15.13 1.96
C ASN A 72 -6.37 15.47 3.44
N ASN A 73 -5.65 14.60 4.16
CA ASN A 73 -5.27 14.87 5.56
C ASN A 73 -4.43 16.15 5.69
N LEU A 74 -3.40 16.33 4.85
CA LEU A 74 -2.60 17.57 4.86
C LEU A 74 -3.42 18.82 4.55
N THR A 75 -4.45 18.69 3.72
CA THR A 75 -5.36 19.81 3.40
C THR A 75 -6.23 20.14 4.61
N THR A 76 -6.79 19.13 5.27
CA THR A 76 -7.56 19.29 6.50
C THR A 76 -6.72 19.91 7.62
N GLU A 77 -5.50 19.42 7.84
CA GLU A 77 -4.56 20.01 8.81
C GLU A 77 -4.25 21.48 8.49
N ASN A 78 -4.03 21.83 7.22
CA ASN A 78 -3.84 23.23 6.82
C ASN A 78 -5.05 24.11 7.09
N GLN A 79 -6.26 23.59 6.85
CA GLN A 79 -7.50 24.32 7.11
C GLN A 79 -7.71 24.53 8.62
N GLU A 80 -7.46 23.51 9.42
CA GLU A 80 -7.51 23.58 10.88
C GLU A 80 -6.50 24.60 11.41
N LEU A 81 -5.25 24.54 10.95
CA LEU A 81 -4.20 25.47 11.37
C LEU A 81 -4.53 26.92 10.98
N LYS A 82 -5.09 27.14 9.78
CA LYS A 82 -5.59 28.46 9.38
C LYS A 82 -6.75 28.93 10.26
N SER A 83 -7.65 28.04 10.65
CA SER A 83 -8.74 28.36 11.58
C SER A 83 -8.21 28.79 12.94
N ILE A 84 -7.27 28.01 13.51
CA ILE A 84 -6.62 28.33 14.79
C ILE A 84 -5.90 29.67 14.71
N ILE A 85 -5.17 29.95 13.63
CA ILE A 85 -4.52 31.25 13.43
C ILE A 85 -5.56 32.38 13.39
N ASN A 86 -6.68 32.19 12.68
CA ASN A 86 -7.71 33.21 12.58
C ASN A 86 -8.40 33.46 13.93
N GLU A 87 -8.70 32.40 14.66
CA GLU A 87 -9.25 32.47 16.02
C GLU A 87 -8.27 33.17 16.97
N THR A 88 -6.99 32.80 16.92
CA THR A 88 -5.94 33.44 17.73
C THR A 88 -5.81 34.91 17.38
N LYS A 89 -5.85 35.28 16.08
CA LYS A 89 -5.84 36.68 15.64
C LYS A 89 -7.07 37.43 16.12
N ALA A 90 -8.26 36.83 16.08
CA ALA A 90 -9.48 37.43 16.58
C ALA A 90 -9.40 37.64 18.10
N ASN A 91 -8.90 36.65 18.85
CA ASN A 91 -8.67 36.77 20.28
C ASN A 91 -7.63 37.85 20.62
N ILE A 92 -6.54 37.94 19.87
CA ILE A 92 -5.56 39.02 20.01
C ILE A 92 -6.23 40.36 19.72
N ALA A 93 -7.02 40.47 18.65
CA ALA A 93 -7.72 41.71 18.32
C ALA A 93 -8.73 42.12 19.39
N LEU A 94 -9.46 41.17 19.99
CA LEU A 94 -10.40 41.43 21.08
C LEU A 94 -9.69 41.85 22.38
N ASN A 95 -8.55 41.22 22.69
CA ASN A 95 -7.76 41.57 23.88
C ASN A 95 -6.92 42.84 23.69
N LEU A 96 -6.57 43.19 22.45
CA LEU A 96 -5.93 44.45 22.09
C LEU A 96 -6.94 45.56 21.77
N ASP A 97 -8.24 45.27 21.78
CA ASP A 97 -9.26 46.29 21.70
C ASP A 97 -9.16 47.16 22.95
N LEU A 98 -8.79 48.43 22.72
CA LEU A 98 -8.63 49.45 23.75
C LEU A 98 -9.87 49.55 24.65
N ASN A 99 -11.06 49.31 24.12
CA ASN A 99 -12.30 49.34 24.90
C ASN A 99 -12.34 48.21 25.93
N THR A 100 -11.93 46.99 25.55
CA THR A 100 -11.88 45.84 26.45
C THR A 100 -10.82 46.06 27.54
N ILE A 101 -9.66 46.61 27.17
CA ILE A 101 -8.59 46.94 28.12
C ILE A 101 -9.04 48.03 29.09
N GLU A 102 -9.69 49.09 28.60
CA GLU A 102 -10.21 50.18 29.42
C GLU A 102 -11.28 49.68 30.40
N GLN A 103 -12.22 48.86 29.91
CA GLN A 103 -13.26 48.28 30.76
C GLN A 103 -12.66 47.42 31.86
N LYS A 104 -11.71 46.55 31.53
CA LYS A 104 -11.04 45.68 32.52
C LYS A 104 -10.18 46.47 33.51
N ALA A 105 -9.55 47.55 33.07
CA ALA A 105 -8.79 48.44 33.95
C ALA A 105 -9.71 49.19 34.94
N ILE A 106 -10.89 49.62 34.50
CA ILE A 106 -11.86 50.29 35.37
C ILE A 106 -12.52 49.28 36.33
N GLU A 107 -12.95 48.12 35.84
CA GLU A 107 -13.73 47.14 36.61
C GLU A 107 -12.88 46.26 37.53
N ASP A 108 -11.77 45.70 37.03
CA ASP A 108 -10.94 44.75 37.79
C ASP A 108 -9.81 45.42 38.57
N LEU A 109 -9.33 46.60 38.10
CA LEU A 109 -8.18 47.30 38.68
C LEU A 109 -8.55 48.63 39.36
N ASP A 110 -9.83 48.98 39.42
CA ASP A 110 -10.36 50.26 39.97
C ASP A 110 -9.62 51.50 39.42
N MET A 111 -9.16 51.42 38.17
CA MET A 111 -8.49 52.53 37.51
C MET A 111 -9.51 53.58 37.08
N ARG A 112 -9.13 54.86 37.16
CA ARG A 112 -9.94 55.98 36.69
C ARG A 112 -9.39 56.53 35.39
N GLN A 113 -10.30 56.96 34.52
CA GLN A 113 -9.93 57.59 33.26
C GLN A 113 -9.14 58.88 33.55
N PRO A 114 -7.97 59.09 32.91
CA PRO A 114 -7.15 60.27 33.13
C PRO A 114 -7.83 61.52 32.56
N LEU A 115 -7.51 62.68 33.15
CA LEU A 115 -8.00 63.96 32.65
C LEU A 115 -7.28 64.33 31.34
N PRO A 116 -7.89 65.13 30.43
CA PRO A 116 -7.33 65.41 29.12
C PRO A 116 -5.90 65.99 29.12
N HIS A 117 -5.54 66.74 30.17
CA HIS A 117 -4.21 67.35 30.32
C HIS A 117 -3.12 66.36 30.78
N GLN A 118 -3.49 65.14 31.16
CA GLN A 118 -2.57 64.09 31.63
C GLN A 118 -2.17 63.12 30.50
N ILE A 119 -2.74 63.27 29.30
CA ILE A 119 -2.53 62.38 28.16
C ILE A 119 -1.38 62.93 27.30
N ILE A 120 -0.32 62.14 27.12
CA ILE A 120 0.83 62.46 26.26
C ILE A 120 0.83 61.48 25.10
N TYR A 121 0.68 61.99 23.87
CA TYR A 121 0.74 61.18 22.65
C TYR A 121 2.19 60.98 22.22
N ILE A 122 2.58 59.73 21.96
CA ILE A 122 3.90 59.37 21.45
C ILE A 122 3.71 58.87 20.01
N GLU A 123 4.33 59.53 19.05
CA GLU A 123 4.35 59.07 17.66
C GLU A 123 5.42 57.97 17.50
N ILE A 124 4.98 56.76 17.15
CA ILE A 124 5.87 55.63 16.90
C ILE A 124 6.05 55.49 15.39
N ASN A 125 7.28 55.69 14.90
CA ASN A 125 7.60 55.54 13.48
C ASN A 125 7.49 54.06 13.06
N SER A 126 6.87 53.80 11.89
CA SER A 126 6.46 52.48 11.42
C SER A 126 7.60 51.46 11.17
N GLU A 127 8.85 51.91 11.18
CA GLU A 127 10.03 51.07 10.92
C GLU A 127 10.40 50.12 12.07
N SER A 128 9.83 50.30 13.27
CA SER A 128 10.25 49.59 14.49
C SER A 128 9.75 48.14 14.63
N TYR A 129 8.81 47.69 13.78
CA TYR A 129 8.15 46.39 13.98
C TYR A 129 8.81 45.19 13.29
N ILE A 130 9.92 45.38 12.56
CA ILE A 130 10.51 44.28 11.80
C ILE A 130 12.02 44.17 12.03
N LYS A 131 12.42 43.44 13.09
CA LYS A 131 13.72 42.78 13.11
C LYS A 131 13.59 41.47 12.34
N TYR A 132 13.92 41.47 11.05
CA TYR A 132 14.29 40.24 10.37
C TYR A 132 15.57 39.72 11.02
N GLY A 133 15.47 38.55 11.66
CA GLY A 133 16.65 37.81 12.15
C GLY A 133 17.58 37.52 10.97
N LYS A 134 18.88 37.74 11.19
CA LYS A 134 19.95 37.33 10.27
C LYS A 134 20.02 35.82 10.17
#